data_AF-A0A3D4S2P3-F1
#
_entry.id   AF-A0A3D4S2P3-F1
#
_cell.length_a   1.000
_cell.length_b   1.000
_cell.length_c   1.000
_cell.angle_alpha   90.00
_cell.angle_beta   90.00
_cell.angle_gamma   90.00
#
_symmetry.space_group_name_H-M   'P 1'
#
loop_
_entity.id
_entity.type
_entity.pdbx_description
1 polymer ?
#
loop_
_entity_poly.entity_id
_entity_poly.type
_entity_poly.pdbx_seq_one_letter_code
_entity_poly.pdbx_strand_id
1 'polypeptide(L)' 'MQYSFFAWPGRILNWLCGGRQDYRSFKQRKRTRAHRANQNICLLIWGAGAVLMLICGNGGCLLAIGLVATFVCFAMLDPS' A
#
# COMPACT_ATOMS: atom_id res chain seq x y z
N MET A 1 1.57 27.44 -3.46
CA MET A 1 1.22 26.37 -2.50
C MET A 1 0.74 25.16 -3.27
N GLN A 2 1.59 24.15 -3.48
CA GLN A 2 1.22 22.91 -4.18
C GLN A 2 0.39 22.04 -3.24
N TYR A 3 -0.94 22.11 -3.39
CA TYR A 3 -1.85 21.16 -2.76
C TYR A 3 -1.70 19.81 -3.47
N SER A 4 -0.77 19.00 -2.97
CA SER A 4 -0.69 17.60 -3.35
C SER A 4 -1.98 16.92 -2.88
N PHE A 5 -2.88 16.62 -3.81
CA PHE A 5 -4.17 15.95 -3.56
C PHE A 5 -4.01 14.62 -2.78
N PHE A 6 -2.79 14.06 -2.74
CA PHE A 6 -2.43 12.89 -1.94
C PHE A 6 -2.31 13.14 -0.42
N ALA A 7 -2.20 14.39 0.03
CA ALA A 7 -2.09 14.71 1.47
C ALA A 7 -3.45 14.82 2.19
N TRP A 8 -4.54 14.92 1.43
CA TRP A 8 -5.89 15.13 1.95
C TRP A 8 -6.43 13.95 2.77
N PRO A 9 -6.30 12.69 2.31
CA PRO A 9 -6.75 11.52 3.08
C PRO A 9 -6.04 11.44 4.43
N GLY A 10 -4.74 11.72 4.45
CA GLY A 10 -3.92 11.72 5.66
C GLY A 10 -4.34 12.79 6.68
N ARG A 11 -4.76 13.99 6.22
CA ARG A 11 -5.28 15.05 7.11
C ARG A 11 -6.63 14.69 7.69
N ILE A 12 -7.55 14.18 6.88
CA ILE A 12 -8.89 13.80 7.31
C ILE A 12 -8.80 12.65 8.33
N LEU A 13 -8.00 11.62 8.07
CA LEU A 13 -7.75 10.55 9.02
C LEU A 13 -7.10 11.05 10.31
N ASN A 14 -6.14 11.99 10.22
CA ASN A 14 -5.57 12.62 11.40
C ASN A 14 -6.61 13.41 12.21
N TRP A 15 -7.56 14.06 11.53
CA TRP A 15 -8.62 14.83 12.17
C TRP A 15 -9.66 13.92 12.84
N LEU A 16 -10.12 12.88 12.14
CA LEU A 16 -11.07 11.88 12.67
C LEU A 16 -10.48 11.01 13.79
N CYS A 17 -9.22 10.60 13.65
CA CYS A 17 -8.59 9.59 14.52
C CYS A 17 -7.51 10.16 15.44
N GLY A 18 -7.25 11.47 15.44
CA GLY A 18 -6.15 12.10 16.19
C GLY A 18 -6.22 11.92 17.71
N GLY A 19 -7.42 11.66 18.24
CA GLY A 19 -7.67 11.33 19.64
C GLY A 19 -7.49 9.85 20.00
N ARG A 20 -7.37 8.94 19.02
CA ARG A 20 -7.34 7.49 19.27
C ARG A 20 -5.89 6.98 19.38
N GLN A 21 -5.57 6.30 20.48
CA GLN A 21 -4.21 5.84 20.78
C GLN A 21 -3.73 4.77 19.78
N ASP A 22 -4.64 3.92 19.30
CA ASP A 22 -4.39 2.90 18.26
C ASP A 22 -3.94 3.52 16.92
N TYR A 23 -4.49 4.69 16.57
CA TYR A 23 -4.11 5.37 15.34
C TYR A 23 -2.70 5.94 15.44
N ARG A 24 -2.27 6.39 16.62
CA ARG A 24 -0.90 6.88 16.85
C ARG A 24 0.11 5.74 16.81
N SER A 25 -0.19 4.60 17.42
CA SER A 25 0.68 3.42 17.38
C SER A 25 0.76 2.83 15.96
N PHE A 26 -0.34 2.78 15.20
CA PHE A 26 -0.30 2.46 13.76
C PHE A 26 0.57 3.44 12.96
N LYS A 27 0.43 4.73 13.21
CA LYS A 27 1.22 5.77 12.51
C LYS A 27 2.70 5.70 12.85
N GLN A 28 3.06 5.34 14.08
CA GLN A 28 4.44 5.08 14.49
C GLN A 28 4.99 3.84 13.80
N ARG A 29 4.23 2.72 13.74
CA ARG A 29 4.64 1.52 12.99
C ARG A 29 4.85 1.81 11.50
N LYS A 30 3.99 2.62 10.88
CA LYS A 30 4.16 3.08 9.48
C LYS A 30 5.39 3.95 9.24
N ARG A 31 5.94 4.58 10.28
CA ARG A 31 7.15 5.42 10.18
C ARG A 31 8.46 4.62 10.24
N THR A 32 8.40 3.33 10.50
CA THR A 32 9.59 2.46 10.58
C THR A 32 10.22 2.23 9.20
N ARG A 33 11.55 2.03 9.16
CA ARG A 33 12.28 1.72 7.92
C ARG A 33 11.78 0.42 7.27
N ALA A 34 11.34 -0.54 8.08
CA ALA A 34 10.74 -1.79 7.60
C ALA A 34 9.47 -1.55 6.77
N HIS A 35 8.59 -0.65 7.20
CA HIS A 35 7.37 -0.34 6.45
C HIS A 35 7.66 0.32 5.09
N ARG A 36 8.70 1.18 5.03
CA ARG A 36 9.17 1.77 3.76
C ARG A 36 9.80 0.73 2.83
N ALA A 37 10.58 -0.21 3.38
CA ALA A 37 11.14 -1.31 2.60
C ALA A 37 10.03 -2.20 2.01
N ASN A 38 9.02 -2.52 2.81
CA ASN A 38 7.87 -3.33 2.38
C ASN A 38 7.03 -2.60 1.32
N GLN A 39 6.84 -1.27 1.43
CA GLN A 39 6.22 -0.49 0.36
C GLN A 39 7.00 -0.55 -0.95
N ASN A 40 8.33 -0.50 -0.88
CA ASN A 40 9.17 -0.57 -2.07
C ASN A 40 9.10 -1.95 -2.74
N ILE A 41 9.05 -3.02 -1.94
CA ILE A 41 8.84 -4.39 -2.43
C ILE A 41 7.46 -4.53 -3.09
N CYS A 42 6.41 -3.94 -2.49
CA CYS A 42 5.08 -3.90 -3.09
C CYS A 42 5.06 -3.22 -4.46
N LEU A 43 5.76 -2.09 -4.60
CA LEU A 43 5.87 -1.41 -5.88
C LEU A 43 6.61 -2.27 -6.92
N LEU A 44 7.63 -3.02 -6.52
CA LEU A 44 8.32 -3.96 -7.39
C LEU A 44 7.41 -5.13 -7.83
N ILE A 45 6.62 -5.67 -6.90
CA ILE A 45 5.65 -6.74 -7.20
C ILE A 45 4.59 -6.24 -8.18
N TRP A 46 4.05 -5.04 -7.94
CA TRP A 46 3.09 -4.42 -8.86
C TRP A 46 3.72 -4.10 -10.22
N GLY A 47 4.98 -3.65 -10.27
CA GLY A 47 5.72 -3.44 -11.50
C GLY A 47 5.90 -4.74 -12.29
N ALA A 48 6.33 -5.81 -11.64
CA ALA A 48 6.46 -7.14 -12.24
C ALA A 48 5.10 -7.69 -12.71
N GLY A 49 4.06 -7.52 -11.88
CA GLY A 49 2.69 -7.88 -12.21
C GLY A 49 2.19 -7.14 -13.45
N ALA A 50 2.42 -5.83 -13.55
CA ALA A 50 2.04 -5.05 -14.73
C ALA A 50 2.75 -5.54 -16.01
N VAL A 51 4.03 -5.87 -15.93
CA VAL A 51 4.75 -6.48 -17.07
C VAL A 51 4.15 -7.83 -17.45
N LEU A 52 3.83 -8.68 -16.47
CA LEU A 52 3.14 -9.95 -16.69
C LEU A 52 1.75 -9.77 -17.30
N MET A 53 1.00 -8.75 -16.88
CA MET A 53 -0.30 -8.40 -17.44
C MET A 53 -0.22 -7.96 -18.91
N LEU A 54 0.86 -7.24 -19.29
CA LEU A 54 1.08 -6.84 -20.69
C LEU A 54 1.39 -8.04 -21.59
N ILE A 55 2.03 -9.08 -21.03
CA ILE A 55 2.35 -10.32 -21.75
C ILE A 55 1.13 -11.26 -21.76
N CYS A 56 0.34 -11.27 -20.69
CA CYS A 56 -0.84 -12.13 -20.54
C CYS A 56 -2.14 -11.34 -20.82
N GLY A 57 -2.55 -11.27 -22.09
CA GLY A 57 -3.74 -10.53 -22.54
C GLY A 57 -5.11 -11.13 -22.15
N ASN A 58 -5.16 -12.07 -21.20
CA ASN A 58 -6.40 -12.69 -20.74
C ASN A 58 -6.89 -12.04 -19.44
N GLY A 59 -8.17 -11.66 -19.37
CA GLY A 59 -8.77 -11.02 -18.18
C GLY A 59 -8.63 -11.83 -16.89
N GLY A 60 -8.62 -13.16 -16.98
CA GLY A 60 -8.35 -14.04 -15.84
C GLY A 60 -6.92 -13.93 -15.30
N CYS A 61 -5.95 -13.69 -16.17
CA CYS A 61 -4.55 -13.46 -15.81
C CYS A 61 -4.41 -12.14 -15.04
N LEU A 62 -5.08 -11.08 -15.51
CA LEU A 62 -5.08 -9.77 -14.83
C LEU A 62 -5.64 -9.89 -13.41
N LEU A 63 -6.77 -10.60 -13.24
CA LEU A 63 -7.40 -10.81 -11.93
C LEU A 63 -6.50 -11.60 -10.98
N ALA A 64 -5.89 -12.70 -11.44
CA ALA A 64 -5.02 -13.52 -10.62
C ALA A 64 -3.76 -12.76 -10.18
N ILE A 65 -3.11 -12.04 -11.11
CA ILE A 65 -1.91 -11.24 -10.81
C ILE A 65 -2.25 -10.11 -9.82
N GLY A 66 -3.35 -9.41 -10.04
CA GLY A 66 -3.82 -8.35 -9.15
C GLY A 66 -4.12 -8.86 -7.74
N LEU A 67 -4.81 -10.01 -7.63
CA LEU A 67 -5.10 -10.64 -6.34
C LEU A 67 -3.83 -11.05 -5.60
N VAL A 68 -2.91 -11.76 -6.26
CA VAL A 68 -1.65 -12.20 -5.65
C VAL A 68 -0.82 -11.00 -5.21
N ALA A 69 -0.68 -9.97 -6.06
CA ALA A 69 0.06 -8.76 -5.72
C ALA A 69 -0.55 -8.04 -4.51
N THR A 70 -1.87 -7.92 -4.46
CA THR A 70 -2.60 -7.29 -3.35
C THR A 70 -2.45 -8.09 -2.06
N PHE A 71 -2.55 -9.41 -2.13
CA PHE A 71 -2.45 -10.30 -0.98
C PHE A 71 -1.04 -10.31 -0.39
N VAL A 72 -0.01 -10.41 -1.24
CA VAL A 72 1.40 -10.32 -0.81
C VAL A 72 1.68 -8.96 -0.18
N CYS A 73 1.11 -7.89 -0.75
CA CYS A 73 1.23 -6.56 -0.17
C CYS A 73 0.58 -6.44 1.20
N PHE A 74 -0.64 -6.97 1.37
CA PHE A 74 -1.29 -6.98 2.69
C PHE A 74 -0.49 -7.78 3.72
N ALA A 75 0.00 -8.98 3.36
CA ALA A 75 0.81 -9.81 4.24
C ALA A 75 2.14 -9.13 4.65
N MET A 76 2.73 -8.34 3.75
CA MET A 76 3.94 -7.57 4.08
C MET A 76 3.66 -6.28 4.87
N LEU A 77 2.52 -5.63 4.64
CA LEU A 77 2.20 -4.33 5.25
C LEU A 77 1.56 -4.47 6.64
N ASP A 78 1.02 -5.65 6.97
CA ASP A 78 0.45 -5.99 8.27
C ASP A 78 1.36 -6.98 9.03
N PRO A 79 2.49 -6.53 9.61
CA PRO A 79 3.24 -7.35 10.55
C PRO A 79 2.42 -7.46 11.83
N SER A 80 1.85 -8.65 12.08
CA SER A 80 1.24 -9.06 13.35
C SER A 80 2.07 -8.63 14.56
#